data_AF-A0A942HIU4-F1
#
_entry.id   AF-A0A942HIU4-F1
#
_cell.length_a   1.000
_cell.length_b   1.000
_cell.length_c   1.000
_cell.angle_alpha   90.00
_cell.angle_beta   90.00
_cell.angle_gamma   90.00
#
_symmetry.space_group_name_H-M   'P 1'
#
loop_
_entity.id
_entity.type
_entity.pdbx_description
1 polymer ?
#
loop_
_entity_poly.entity_id
_entity_poly.type
_entity_poly.pdbx_seq_one_letter_code
_entity_poly.pdbx_strand_id
1 'polypeptide(L)'
;MRAAALTRLFLLLVVGFGIPANLLAQGDSSASPLPVFEFHSGFWLNLHHTLYYQARQQQRAPGSSPIALMTNLSPSEQKGWDSAVAYYKDAYGSKDLLFSLEMILIKNQIGDFETCDDLSGLKKKTCDAGLPKKLTDALTAAAPAYRSHLWAEHDRTNRRWIAAVAPLVRRSGVNLSHRLAEIYQTDWPKERIRVDVTVFANASGAYTTLDPLRVTVSSTDSRNQGAEALEVLFHEASHGISDNVQNAILRECRQRDKPVPRDLWHALLFYTTGEVIRPTIFSSESGSVKEGYVPYAVREGLYKRGWEDYLRVLTQFWQPYLDGRESFDDAIAHMVSAL
;
A
#
# COMPACT_ATOMS: atom_id res chain seq x y z
N MET A 1 -88.39 -33.11 -15.79
CA MET A 1 -87.79 -34.19 -16.60
C MET A 1 -86.56 -33.65 -17.32
N ARG A 2 -85.38 -34.29 -17.13
CA ARG A 2 -84.10 -34.17 -17.88
C ARG A 2 -83.41 -32.78 -17.85
N ALA A 3 -82.26 -32.59 -17.17
CA ALA A 3 -80.86 -32.92 -17.55
C ALA A 3 -80.43 -32.24 -18.87
N ALA A 4 -79.31 -31.53 -19.05
CA ALA A 4 -78.05 -31.32 -18.29
C ALA A 4 -77.21 -30.19 -18.96
N ALA A 5 -76.04 -29.91 -18.35
CA ALA A 5 -74.79 -29.29 -18.86
C ALA A 5 -74.50 -27.83 -18.42
N LEU A 6 -73.57 -27.57 -17.46
CA LEU A 6 -72.08 -27.56 -17.54
C LEU A 6 -71.57 -26.33 -18.37
N THR A 7 -70.66 -25.43 -17.96
CA THR A 7 -69.62 -25.39 -16.91
C THR A 7 -68.98 -23.97 -16.84
N ARG A 8 -68.53 -23.57 -15.62
CA ARG A 8 -67.39 -22.69 -15.23
C ARG A 8 -67.36 -21.17 -15.49
N LEU A 9 -67.70 -20.48 -14.40
CA LEU A 9 -67.01 -19.37 -13.70
C LEU A 9 -65.55 -19.05 -14.10
N PHE A 10 -65.25 -17.75 -14.30
CA PHE A 10 -63.97 -17.13 -13.91
C PHE A 10 -64.23 -15.73 -13.34
N LEU A 11 -63.80 -15.56 -12.08
CA LEU A 11 -63.93 -14.35 -11.27
C LEU A 11 -62.72 -13.42 -11.52
N LEU A 12 -63.01 -12.11 -11.59
CA LEU A 12 -62.03 -11.02 -11.58
C LEU A 12 -61.25 -10.97 -10.26
N LEU A 13 -59.95 -10.68 -10.34
CA LEU A 13 -59.20 -10.11 -9.21
C LEU A 13 -58.14 -9.12 -9.73
N VAL A 14 -58.42 -7.84 -9.47
CA VAL A 14 -57.53 -6.70 -9.63
C VAL A 14 -56.53 -6.73 -8.47
N VAL A 15 -55.23 -6.81 -8.77
CA VAL A 15 -54.16 -6.61 -7.77
C VAL A 15 -53.48 -5.29 -8.10
N GLY A 16 -53.66 -4.30 -7.22
CA GLY A 16 -52.95 -3.03 -7.26
C GLY A 16 -51.48 -3.22 -6.90
N PHE A 17 -50.59 -2.71 -7.75
CA PHE A 17 -49.17 -2.58 -7.42
C PHE A 17 -48.99 -1.40 -6.46
N GLY A 18 -48.90 -1.69 -5.16
CA GLY A 18 -48.32 -0.77 -4.19
C GLY A 18 -46.79 -0.78 -4.34
N ILE A 19 -46.20 0.39 -4.58
CA ILE A 19 -44.76 0.60 -4.47
C ILE A 19 -44.45 0.80 -2.98
N PRO A 20 -43.68 -0.08 -2.31
CA PRO A 20 -43.14 0.28 -1.01
C PRO A 20 -41.91 1.16 -1.22
N ALA A 21 -42.06 2.43 -0.90
CA ALA A 21 -40.93 3.32 -0.61
C ALA A 21 -40.27 2.85 0.69
N ASN A 22 -39.26 1.98 0.59
CA ASN A 22 -38.31 1.75 1.66
C ASN A 22 -37.00 2.44 1.31
N LEU A 23 -36.91 3.69 1.78
CA LEU A 23 -35.68 4.23 2.34
C LEU A 23 -35.18 3.26 3.42
N LEU A 24 -34.14 2.50 3.12
CA LEU A 24 -33.25 1.97 4.13
C LEU A 24 -31.83 2.34 3.73
N ALA A 25 -31.20 3.04 4.65
CA ALA A 25 -29.84 3.52 4.61
C ALA A 25 -28.87 2.45 4.09
N GLN A 26 -27.97 2.85 3.20
CA GLN A 26 -26.73 2.14 2.96
C GLN A 26 -25.87 2.27 4.23
N GLY A 27 -26.20 1.44 5.22
CA GLY A 27 -25.37 1.21 6.40
C GLY A 27 -24.23 0.29 6.02
N ASP A 28 -23.02 0.69 6.43
CA ASP A 28 -21.74 0.01 6.35
C ASP A 28 -21.77 -1.43 5.85
N SER A 29 -21.14 -1.64 4.70
CA SER A 29 -20.63 -2.96 4.34
C SER A 29 -19.59 -3.32 5.39
N SER A 30 -20.00 -4.10 6.39
CA SER A 30 -19.15 -4.77 7.37
C SER A 30 -18.30 -5.80 6.63
N ALA A 31 -17.32 -5.30 5.88
CA ALA A 31 -16.31 -6.08 5.23
C ALA A 31 -15.62 -6.89 6.32
N SER A 32 -15.63 -8.23 6.17
CA SER A 32 -14.92 -9.11 7.09
C SER A 32 -13.50 -8.57 7.32
N PRO A 33 -13.04 -8.54 8.58
CA PRO A 33 -11.73 -8.03 8.91
C PRO A 33 -10.66 -8.69 8.03
N LEU A 34 -9.80 -7.87 7.43
CA LEU A 34 -8.63 -8.35 6.70
C LEU A 34 -7.65 -8.92 7.73
N PRO A 35 -7.28 -10.21 7.66
CA PRO A 35 -6.56 -10.86 8.74
C PRO A 35 -5.11 -10.39 8.88
N VAL A 36 -4.51 -9.85 7.81
CA VAL A 36 -3.07 -9.51 7.75
C VAL A 36 -2.76 -8.02 7.62
N PHE A 37 -3.70 -7.23 7.09
CA PHE A 37 -3.53 -5.81 6.81
C PHE A 37 -4.69 -4.98 7.36
N GLU A 38 -4.41 -3.74 7.71
CA GLU A 38 -5.42 -2.73 8.04
C GLU A 38 -5.22 -1.52 7.12
N PHE A 39 -6.20 -1.20 6.27
CA PHE A 39 -6.07 -0.12 5.28
C PHE A 39 -6.63 1.20 5.81
N HIS A 40 -5.87 2.28 5.60
CA HIS A 40 -6.24 3.62 6.06
C HIS A 40 -6.11 4.65 4.94
N SER A 41 -7.06 5.58 4.88
CA SER A 41 -7.00 6.80 4.08
C SER A 41 -7.11 7.99 5.03
N GLY A 42 -5.96 8.41 5.57
CA GLY A 42 -5.88 9.48 6.58
C GLY A 42 -5.70 10.87 5.95
N PHE A 43 -6.48 11.85 6.43
CA PHE A 43 -6.43 13.24 5.94
C PHE A 43 -5.03 13.85 6.08
N TRP A 44 -4.49 13.83 7.30
CA TRP A 44 -3.23 14.49 7.62
C TRP A 44 -2.04 13.84 6.93
N LEU A 45 -2.05 12.52 6.80
CA LEU A 45 -0.98 11.80 6.13
C LEU A 45 -0.96 12.06 4.62
N ASN A 46 -2.14 12.12 3.99
CA ASN A 46 -2.24 12.51 2.60
C ASN A 46 -1.84 13.98 2.38
N LEU A 47 -2.19 14.88 3.29
CA LEU A 47 -1.73 16.28 3.25
C LEU A 47 -0.20 16.36 3.36
N HIS A 48 0.39 15.66 4.33
CA HIS A 48 1.84 15.59 4.52
C HIS A 48 2.56 15.14 3.23
N HIS A 49 2.11 14.04 2.63
CA HIS A 49 2.68 13.52 1.40
C HIS A 49 2.46 14.45 0.20
N THR A 50 1.30 15.11 0.10
CA THR A 50 1.01 16.06 -0.98
C THR A 50 1.94 17.26 -0.92
N LEU A 51 2.13 17.85 0.27
CA LEU A 51 3.06 18.97 0.48
C LEU A 51 4.51 18.57 0.21
N TYR A 52 4.93 17.39 0.70
CA TYR A 52 6.27 16.86 0.44
C TYR A 52 6.52 16.63 -1.06
N TYR A 53 5.58 16.00 -1.75
CA TYR A 53 5.66 15.76 -3.18
C TYR A 53 5.77 17.08 -3.95
N GLN A 54 4.90 18.06 -3.65
CA GLN A 54 4.95 19.37 -4.31
C GLN A 54 6.25 20.13 -4.05
N ALA A 55 6.74 20.11 -2.81
CA ALA A 55 8.01 20.73 -2.46
C ALA A 55 9.18 20.14 -3.28
N ARG A 56 9.24 18.82 -3.45
CA ARG A 56 10.28 18.16 -4.26
C ARG A 56 10.13 18.43 -5.75
N GLN A 57 8.91 18.54 -6.26
CA GLN A 57 8.69 18.93 -7.66
C GLN A 57 9.20 20.35 -7.92
N GLN A 58 8.89 21.30 -7.03
CA GLN A 58 9.40 22.67 -7.13
C GLN A 58 10.93 22.78 -7.03
N GLN A 59 11.60 21.85 -6.33
CA GLN A 59 13.06 21.79 -6.30
C GLN A 59 13.64 21.29 -7.61
N ARG A 60 13.02 20.28 -8.22
CA ARG A 60 13.48 19.70 -9.51
C ARG A 60 13.20 20.63 -10.69
N ALA A 61 12.03 21.26 -10.68
CA ALA A 61 11.59 22.18 -11.71
C ALA A 61 10.99 23.43 -11.05
N PRO A 62 11.79 24.49 -10.82
CA PRO A 62 11.29 25.77 -10.31
C PRO A 62 10.17 26.31 -11.22
N GLY A 63 9.02 26.61 -10.63
CA GLY A 63 7.82 27.03 -11.38
C GLY A 63 6.86 25.89 -11.74
N SER A 64 7.25 24.63 -11.52
CA SER A 64 6.30 23.50 -11.56
C SER A 64 5.34 23.58 -10.36
N SER A 65 4.05 23.66 -10.64
CA SER A 65 3.02 23.53 -9.62
C SER A 65 2.17 22.31 -9.98
N PRO A 66 2.22 21.23 -9.17
CA PRO A 66 1.24 20.14 -9.29
C PRO A 66 -0.19 20.62 -9.05
N ILE A 67 -0.35 21.83 -8.50
CA ILE A 67 -1.63 22.54 -8.33
C ILE A 67 -1.97 23.31 -9.60
N ALA A 68 -1.95 22.61 -10.73
CA ALA A 68 -2.88 22.97 -11.79
C ALA A 68 -4.33 22.64 -11.39
N LEU A 69 -4.53 21.87 -10.30
CA LEU A 69 -5.82 21.32 -9.89
C LEU A 69 -6.63 22.15 -8.87
N MET A 70 -5.99 22.96 -8.00
CA MET A 70 -6.76 23.86 -7.12
C MET A 70 -7.00 25.18 -7.85
N THR A 71 -8.18 25.32 -8.46
CA THR A 71 -8.64 26.60 -9.02
C THR A 71 -9.45 27.37 -7.97
N ASN A 72 -9.39 28.70 -8.02
CA ASN A 72 -10.21 29.60 -7.17
C ASN A 72 -9.90 29.51 -5.66
N LEU A 73 -8.62 29.36 -5.30
CA LEU A 73 -8.19 29.52 -3.90
C LEU A 73 -8.47 30.95 -3.42
N SER A 74 -9.02 31.07 -2.20
CA SER A 74 -9.07 32.36 -1.52
C SER A 74 -7.65 32.87 -1.21
N PRO A 75 -7.44 34.18 -1.04
CA PRO A 75 -6.12 34.72 -0.70
C PRO A 75 -5.51 34.11 0.58
N SER A 76 -6.33 33.76 1.56
CA SER A 76 -5.89 33.09 2.79
C SER A 76 -5.47 31.64 2.55
N GLU A 77 -6.23 30.89 1.74
CA GLU A 77 -5.89 29.51 1.36
C GLU A 77 -4.59 29.47 0.54
N GLN A 78 -4.46 30.36 -0.45
CA GLN A 78 -3.25 30.47 -1.26
C GLN A 78 -2.02 30.74 -0.39
N LYS A 79 -2.09 31.75 0.49
CA LYS A 79 -1.01 32.09 1.40
C LYS A 79 -0.65 30.93 2.34
N GLY A 80 -1.65 30.26 2.90
CA GLY A 80 -1.46 29.13 3.81
C GLY A 80 -0.78 27.95 3.11
N TRP A 81 -1.22 27.64 1.89
CA TRP A 81 -0.63 26.59 1.06
C TRP A 81 0.81 26.89 0.66
N ASP A 82 1.07 28.07 0.09
CA ASP A 82 2.40 28.47 -0.38
C ASP A 82 3.41 28.49 0.78
N SER A 83 2.99 28.98 1.95
CA SER A 83 3.83 28.99 3.15
C SER A 83 4.18 27.57 3.61
N ALA A 84 3.22 26.63 3.53
CA ALA A 84 3.47 25.24 3.89
C ALA A 84 4.40 24.55 2.88
N VAL A 85 4.21 24.76 1.58
CA VAL A 85 5.10 24.20 0.55
C VAL A 85 6.52 24.73 0.70
N ALA A 86 6.68 26.05 0.94
CA ALA A 86 7.99 26.64 1.20
C ALA A 86 8.65 26.03 2.43
N TYR A 87 7.91 25.85 3.52
CA TYR A 87 8.41 25.15 4.71
C TYR A 87 8.87 23.72 4.40
N TYR A 88 8.07 22.93 3.68
CA TYR A 88 8.43 21.55 3.31
C TYR A 88 9.66 21.52 2.41
N LYS A 89 9.77 22.46 1.47
CA LYS A 89 10.93 22.60 0.58
C LYS A 89 12.22 22.80 1.38
N ASP A 90 12.20 23.72 2.33
CA ASP A 90 13.38 24.09 3.10
C ASP A 90 13.72 23.06 4.19
N ALA A 91 12.70 22.55 4.90
CA ALA A 91 12.90 21.66 6.04
C ALA A 91 13.08 20.18 5.65
N TYR A 92 12.40 19.73 4.58
CA TYR A 92 12.25 18.31 4.27
C TYR A 92 12.55 17.92 2.82
N GLY A 93 12.69 18.88 1.88
CA GLY A 93 12.81 18.55 0.46
C GLY A 93 14.02 17.68 0.09
N SER A 94 15.10 17.76 0.86
CA SER A 94 16.29 16.90 0.73
C SER A 94 16.25 15.62 1.57
N LYS A 95 15.26 15.46 2.46
CA LYS A 95 15.16 14.31 3.36
C LYS A 95 14.41 13.17 2.69
N ASP A 96 14.87 11.96 2.92
CA ASP A 96 14.24 10.76 2.41
C ASP A 96 13.14 10.26 3.37
N LEU A 97 11.97 9.91 2.83
CA LEU A 97 10.81 9.44 3.63
C LEU A 97 11.08 8.09 4.31
N LEU A 98 11.94 7.26 3.73
CA LEU A 98 12.26 5.91 4.19
C LEU A 98 13.47 5.89 5.13
N PHE A 99 14.48 6.74 4.90
CA PHE A 99 15.75 6.65 5.63
C PHE A 99 16.00 7.78 6.64
N SER A 100 15.23 8.87 6.59
CA SER A 100 15.36 9.94 7.59
C SER A 100 14.56 9.58 8.84
N LEU A 101 15.25 9.38 9.98
CA LEU A 101 14.61 9.10 11.26
C LEU A 101 13.51 10.11 11.61
N GLU A 102 13.76 11.39 11.36
CA GLU A 102 12.76 12.44 11.58
C GLU A 102 11.51 12.26 10.70
N MET A 103 11.69 11.94 9.42
CA MET A 103 10.55 11.71 8.51
C MET A 103 9.75 10.46 8.90
N ILE A 104 10.44 9.39 9.31
CA ILE A 104 9.82 8.16 9.82
C ILE A 104 8.94 8.47 11.03
N LEU A 105 9.49 9.17 12.02
CA LEU A 105 8.78 9.51 13.26
C LEU A 105 7.57 10.41 12.98
N ILE A 106 7.76 11.47 12.17
CA ILE A 106 6.68 12.38 11.77
C ILE A 106 5.55 11.62 11.06
N LYS A 107 5.89 10.77 10.09
CA LYS A 107 4.94 10.00 9.30
C LYS A 107 4.13 9.04 10.18
N ASN A 108 4.80 8.31 11.07
CA ASN A 108 4.14 7.36 11.97
C ASN A 108 3.19 8.10 12.91
N GLN A 109 3.67 9.19 13.51
CA GLN A 109 2.87 10.03 14.40
C GLN A 109 1.65 10.58 13.65
N ILE A 110 1.82 11.26 12.50
CA ILE A 110 0.71 11.79 11.69
C ILE A 110 -0.30 10.72 11.29
N GLY A 111 0.16 9.51 10.96
CA GLY A 111 -0.71 8.39 10.60
C GLY A 111 -1.73 8.05 11.70
N ASP A 112 -1.36 8.20 12.96
CA ASP A 112 -2.21 7.82 14.10
C ASP A 112 -3.35 8.83 14.38
N PHE A 113 -3.27 10.04 13.82
CA PHE A 113 -4.24 11.13 14.06
C PHE A 113 -5.34 11.22 12.99
N GLU A 114 -5.51 10.19 12.16
CA GLU A 114 -6.48 10.03 11.06
C GLU A 114 -7.61 11.07 10.96
N THR A 115 -8.54 11.00 11.92
CA THR A 115 -9.83 11.72 11.93
C THR A 115 -9.80 12.98 12.78
N CYS A 116 -8.65 13.34 13.34
CA CYS A 116 -8.52 14.54 14.14
C CYS A 116 -8.78 15.81 13.31
N ASP A 117 -9.53 16.74 13.90
CA ASP A 117 -9.88 18.01 13.25
C ASP A 117 -8.71 19.00 13.23
N ASP A 118 -7.72 18.80 14.10
CA ASP A 118 -6.47 19.54 14.20
C ASP A 118 -5.36 18.63 14.77
N LEU A 119 -4.09 19.02 14.66
CA LEU A 119 -2.93 18.27 15.19
C LEU A 119 -2.29 18.95 16.42
N SER A 120 -2.83 20.09 16.83
CA SER A 120 -2.28 20.92 17.90
C SER A 120 -2.83 20.54 19.28
N GLY A 121 -3.91 19.77 19.31
CA GLY A 121 -4.66 19.46 20.51
C GLY A 121 -5.46 20.63 21.08
N LEU A 122 -5.53 21.76 20.37
CA LEU A 122 -6.22 22.96 20.82
C LEU A 122 -7.73 22.71 21.01
N LYS A 123 -8.34 21.87 20.16
CA LYS A 123 -9.76 21.51 20.30
C LYS A 123 -9.95 20.26 21.17
N LYS A 124 -9.13 19.24 20.94
CA LYS A 124 -9.20 17.94 21.63
C LYS A 124 -7.80 17.52 22.01
N LYS A 125 -7.51 17.36 23.31
CA LYS A 125 -6.17 17.01 23.78
C LYS A 125 -5.65 15.68 23.21
N THR A 126 -6.56 14.74 22.90
CA THR A 126 -6.23 13.46 22.23
C THR A 126 -5.75 13.65 20.79
N CYS A 127 -5.94 14.83 20.21
CA CYS A 127 -5.43 15.21 18.89
C CYS A 127 -4.17 16.07 18.97
N ASP A 128 -3.58 16.23 20.16
CA ASP A 128 -2.23 16.78 20.28
C ASP A 128 -1.25 15.78 19.72
N ALA A 129 -0.83 16.03 18.48
CA ALA A 129 0.07 15.13 17.81
C ALA A 129 1.47 15.20 18.40
N GLY A 130 1.84 16.18 19.23
CA GLY A 130 3.21 16.33 19.73
C GLY A 130 4.23 16.61 18.63
N LEU A 131 3.79 17.04 17.45
CA LEU A 131 4.64 17.36 16.31
C LEU A 131 5.41 18.67 16.56
N PRO A 132 6.59 18.87 15.93
CA PRO A 132 7.30 20.13 15.98
C PRO A 132 6.39 21.31 15.61
N LYS A 133 6.41 22.39 16.41
CA LYS A 133 5.47 23.52 16.26
C LYS A 133 5.39 24.05 14.82
N LYS A 134 6.53 24.24 14.14
CA LYS A 134 6.56 24.74 12.76
C LYS A 134 5.87 23.80 11.76
N LEU A 135 5.98 22.49 11.97
CA LEU A 135 5.26 21.50 11.17
C LEU A 135 3.76 21.56 11.43
N THR A 136 3.35 21.64 12.70
CA THR A 136 1.94 21.79 13.08
C THR A 136 1.33 23.06 12.48
N ASP A 137 2.05 24.18 12.55
CA ASP A 137 1.65 25.46 11.96
C ASP A 137 1.49 25.32 10.42
N ALA A 138 2.46 24.71 9.74
CA ALA A 138 2.42 24.50 8.29
C ALA A 138 1.26 23.59 7.84
N LEU A 139 1.07 22.45 8.51
CA LEU A 139 -0.05 21.54 8.23
C LEU A 139 -1.39 22.22 8.47
N THR A 140 -1.53 22.94 9.59
CA THR A 140 -2.76 23.65 9.94
C THR A 140 -3.07 24.78 8.93
N ALA A 141 -2.05 25.50 8.45
CA ALA A 141 -2.22 26.57 7.47
C ALA A 141 -2.66 26.05 6.10
N ALA A 142 -2.17 24.89 5.65
CA ALA A 142 -2.55 24.27 4.38
C ALA A 142 -3.85 23.46 4.43
N ALA A 143 -4.26 23.00 5.62
CA ALA A 143 -5.40 22.11 5.78
C ALA A 143 -6.73 22.64 5.20
N PRO A 144 -7.10 23.94 5.32
CA PRO A 144 -8.33 24.45 4.71
C PRO A 144 -8.35 24.30 3.19
N ALA A 145 -7.27 24.71 2.52
CA ALA A 145 -7.13 24.59 1.07
C ALA A 145 -7.20 23.11 0.63
N TYR A 146 -6.46 22.24 1.33
CA TYR A 146 -6.48 20.81 1.04
C TYR A 146 -7.87 20.20 1.18
N ARG A 147 -8.56 20.53 2.28
CA ARG A 147 -9.88 19.99 2.62
C ARG A 147 -10.93 20.40 1.60
N SER A 148 -10.91 21.66 1.16
CA SER A 148 -11.87 22.21 0.21
C SER A 148 -11.65 21.71 -1.22
N HIS A 149 -10.39 21.55 -1.64
CA HIS A 149 -10.06 21.43 -3.06
C HIS A 149 -9.51 20.08 -3.50
N LEU A 150 -8.87 19.30 -2.62
CA LEU A 150 -8.21 18.03 -3.00
C LEU A 150 -8.70 16.81 -2.22
N TRP A 151 -9.02 16.97 -0.94
CA TRP A 151 -9.23 15.84 -0.04
C TRP A 151 -10.34 14.90 -0.52
N ALA A 152 -11.47 15.44 -1.00
CA ALA A 152 -12.58 14.63 -1.44
C ALA A 152 -12.21 13.69 -2.61
N GLU A 153 -11.37 14.14 -3.55
CA GLU A 153 -10.93 13.27 -4.65
C GLU A 153 -9.80 12.35 -4.23
N HIS A 154 -8.86 12.81 -3.40
CA HIS A 154 -7.78 11.99 -2.87
C HIS A 154 -8.32 10.82 -2.03
N ASP A 155 -9.23 11.08 -1.09
CA ASP A 155 -9.85 10.04 -0.27
C ASP A 155 -10.67 9.07 -1.12
N ARG A 156 -11.46 9.59 -2.08
CA ARG A 156 -12.21 8.74 -3.01
C ARG A 156 -11.30 7.86 -3.85
N THR A 157 -10.16 8.36 -4.31
CA THR A 157 -9.17 7.59 -5.06
C THR A 157 -8.54 6.50 -4.20
N ASN A 158 -8.12 6.84 -2.97
CA ASN A 158 -7.59 5.87 -2.02
C ASN A 158 -8.61 4.79 -1.69
N ARG A 159 -9.87 5.16 -1.42
CA ARG A 159 -10.95 4.20 -1.10
C ARG A 159 -11.30 3.31 -2.29
N ARG A 160 -11.28 3.82 -3.52
CA ARG A 160 -11.45 3.00 -4.73
C ARG A 160 -10.33 1.95 -4.84
N TRP A 161 -9.09 2.36 -4.61
CA TRP A 161 -7.95 1.45 -4.58
C TRP A 161 -8.11 0.37 -3.50
N ILE A 162 -8.45 0.77 -2.26
CA ILE A 162 -8.71 -0.16 -1.15
C ILE A 162 -9.83 -1.14 -1.51
N ALA A 163 -10.92 -0.67 -2.10
CA ALA A 163 -12.04 -1.52 -2.51
C ALA A 163 -11.65 -2.54 -3.58
N ALA A 164 -10.72 -2.21 -4.47
CA ALA A 164 -10.20 -3.12 -5.49
C ALA A 164 -9.23 -4.17 -4.91
N VAL A 165 -8.38 -3.78 -3.96
CA VAL A 165 -7.31 -4.64 -3.42
C VAL A 165 -7.75 -5.49 -2.24
N ALA A 166 -8.66 -4.99 -1.40
CA ALA A 166 -9.12 -5.72 -0.21
C ALA A 166 -9.69 -7.12 -0.53
N PRO A 167 -10.45 -7.36 -1.62
CA PRO A 167 -10.87 -8.70 -2.00
C PRO A 167 -9.71 -9.66 -2.30
N LEU A 168 -8.61 -9.19 -2.89
CA LEU A 168 -7.41 -9.99 -3.15
C LEU A 168 -6.77 -10.43 -1.82
N VAL A 169 -6.63 -9.48 -0.89
CA VAL A 169 -6.10 -9.75 0.45
C VAL A 169 -7.02 -10.68 1.24
N ARG A 170 -8.34 -10.55 1.15
CA ARG A 170 -9.28 -11.48 1.83
C ARG A 170 -9.12 -12.91 1.34
N ARG A 171 -8.98 -13.10 0.02
CA ARG A 171 -8.92 -14.43 -0.58
C ARG A 171 -7.62 -15.16 -0.27
N SER A 172 -6.50 -14.44 -0.32
CA SER A 172 -5.19 -15.08 -0.35
C SER A 172 -4.28 -14.67 0.81
N GLY A 173 -4.64 -13.64 1.56
CA GLY A 173 -3.71 -12.96 2.46
C GLY A 173 -3.13 -13.84 3.55
N VAL A 174 -3.94 -14.71 4.16
CA VAL A 174 -3.48 -15.65 5.22
C VAL A 174 -2.50 -16.69 4.67
N ASN A 175 -2.81 -17.26 3.52
CA ASN A 175 -1.95 -18.28 2.92
C ASN A 175 -0.63 -17.67 2.45
N LEU A 176 -0.67 -16.48 1.85
CA LEU A 176 0.52 -15.73 1.45
C LEU A 176 1.38 -15.35 2.67
N SER A 177 0.77 -14.84 3.74
CA SER A 177 1.52 -14.49 4.96
C SER A 177 2.19 -15.70 5.60
N HIS A 178 1.50 -16.84 5.70
CA HIS A 178 2.09 -18.06 6.25
C HIS A 178 3.23 -18.58 5.37
N ARG A 179 3.03 -18.59 4.05
CA ARG A 179 4.05 -19.08 3.12
C ARG A 179 5.31 -18.20 3.14
N LEU A 180 5.15 -16.88 3.14
CA LEU A 180 6.29 -15.95 3.22
C LEU A 180 7.02 -16.07 4.56
N ALA A 181 6.28 -16.17 5.67
CA ALA A 181 6.87 -16.38 7.00
C ALA A 181 7.66 -17.70 7.07
N GLU A 182 7.12 -18.80 6.53
CA GLU A 182 7.81 -20.09 6.42
C GLU A 182 9.12 -19.97 5.60
N ILE A 183 9.07 -19.33 4.44
CA ILE A 183 10.22 -19.12 3.54
C ILE A 183 11.32 -18.28 4.22
N TYR A 184 10.93 -17.25 4.98
CA TYR A 184 11.88 -16.42 5.71
C TYR A 184 12.26 -16.99 7.08
N GLN A 185 11.79 -18.20 7.43
CA GLN A 185 12.03 -18.86 8.71
C GLN A 185 11.70 -17.99 9.92
N THR A 186 10.56 -17.30 9.89
CA THR A 186 10.11 -16.42 10.98
C THR A 186 8.59 -16.46 11.11
N ASP A 187 8.05 -15.69 12.05
CA ASP A 187 6.61 -15.52 12.22
C ASP A 187 6.12 -14.28 11.46
N TRP A 188 4.92 -14.37 10.88
CA TRP A 188 4.20 -13.19 10.44
C TRP A 188 3.74 -12.36 11.66
N PRO A 189 3.76 -11.02 11.61
CA PRO A 189 3.26 -10.18 12.69
C PRO A 189 1.86 -10.59 13.16
N LYS A 190 1.68 -10.72 14.48
CA LYS A 190 0.38 -11.08 15.09
C LYS A 190 -0.66 -9.98 14.92
N GLU A 191 -0.21 -8.74 15.01
CA GLU A 191 -1.03 -7.57 14.73
C GLU A 191 -1.13 -7.33 13.23
N ARG A 192 -2.23 -6.72 12.80
CA ARG A 192 -2.39 -6.36 11.40
C ARG A 192 -1.40 -5.28 11.04
N ILE A 193 -0.74 -5.47 9.91
CA ILE A 193 0.18 -4.46 9.40
C ILE A 193 -0.67 -3.29 8.88
N ARG A 194 -0.45 -2.11 9.46
CA ARG A 194 -1.08 -0.88 8.99
C ARG A 194 -0.58 -0.54 7.59
N VAL A 195 -1.52 -0.27 6.69
CA VAL A 195 -1.28 0.19 5.33
C VAL A 195 -1.91 1.55 5.14
N ASP A 196 -1.06 2.56 5.05
CA ASP A 196 -1.44 3.93 4.74
C ASP A 196 -1.53 4.12 3.21
N VAL A 197 -2.75 4.28 2.70
CA VAL A 197 -3.01 4.55 1.28
C VAL A 197 -3.05 6.05 1.06
N THR A 198 -2.18 6.52 0.16
CA THR A 198 -2.03 7.94 -0.16
C THR A 198 -2.07 8.17 -1.66
N VAL A 199 -2.41 9.37 -2.13
CA VAL A 199 -2.30 9.66 -3.57
C VAL A 199 -0.83 9.62 -4.00
N PHE A 200 0.09 10.14 -3.19
CA PHE A 200 1.52 10.16 -3.44
C PHE A 200 2.27 9.46 -2.29
N ALA A 201 3.14 8.52 -2.63
CA ALA A 201 4.11 7.93 -1.70
C ALA A 201 5.51 8.56 -1.96
N ASN A 202 6.57 7.75 -2.01
CA ASN A 202 7.88 8.17 -2.53
C ASN A 202 7.99 7.88 -4.04
N ALA A 203 9.18 8.08 -4.63
CA ALA A 203 9.42 7.82 -6.05
C ALA A 203 9.25 6.34 -6.47
N SER A 204 9.34 5.41 -5.52
CA SER A 204 9.12 3.98 -5.75
C SER A 204 7.65 3.60 -5.78
N GLY A 205 6.75 4.50 -5.37
CA GLY A 205 5.30 4.26 -5.34
C GLY A 205 4.83 3.55 -4.07
N ALA A 206 5.71 2.89 -3.32
CA ALA A 206 5.45 2.35 -2.00
C ALA A 206 6.74 2.32 -1.16
N TYR A 207 6.59 2.24 0.17
CA TYR A 207 7.70 2.06 1.11
C TYR A 207 7.21 1.57 2.47
N THR A 208 8.15 1.08 3.29
CA THR A 208 7.88 0.49 4.60
C THR A 208 8.71 1.12 5.71
N THR A 209 8.09 1.39 6.86
CA THR A 209 8.80 1.67 8.13
C THR A 209 8.75 0.42 8.99
N LEU A 210 9.80 0.10 9.75
CA LEU A 210 9.90 -1.17 10.49
C LEU A 210 9.46 -1.09 11.96
N ASP A 211 9.61 0.06 12.61
CA ASP A 211 9.31 0.24 14.03
C ASP A 211 8.41 1.47 14.28
N PRO A 212 7.08 1.29 14.34
CA PRO A 212 6.33 0.07 14.03
C PRO A 212 6.30 -0.27 12.53
N LEU A 213 6.02 -1.55 12.22
CA LEU A 213 5.88 -2.05 10.85
C LEU A 213 4.65 -1.43 10.18
N ARG A 214 4.88 -0.57 9.19
CA ARG A 214 3.81 0.10 8.43
C ARG A 214 4.18 0.25 6.98
N VAL A 215 3.23 -0.07 6.11
CA VAL A 215 3.34 0.12 4.67
C VAL A 215 2.69 1.45 4.28
N THR A 216 3.31 2.19 3.36
CA THR A 216 2.70 3.33 2.69
C THR A 216 2.72 3.09 1.20
N VAL A 217 1.55 3.19 0.56
CA VAL A 217 1.38 2.86 -0.86
C VAL A 217 0.62 3.98 -1.57
N SER A 218 1.09 4.32 -2.78
CA SER A 218 0.40 5.25 -3.66
C SER A 218 -0.77 4.57 -4.36
N SER A 219 -1.96 5.14 -4.25
CA SER A 219 -3.18 4.69 -4.95
C SER A 219 -3.21 5.09 -6.42
N THR A 220 -2.41 6.08 -6.82
CA THR A 220 -2.38 6.61 -8.21
C THR A 220 -1.18 6.12 -9.01
N ASP A 221 -0.20 5.48 -8.38
CA ASP A 221 0.91 4.87 -9.10
C ASP A 221 0.40 3.70 -9.95
N SER A 222 0.60 3.78 -11.27
CA SER A 222 0.16 2.75 -12.21
C SER A 222 0.80 1.40 -11.96
N ARG A 223 1.95 1.37 -11.27
CA ARG A 223 2.65 0.14 -10.93
C ARG A 223 1.97 -0.61 -9.77
N ASN A 224 1.16 0.07 -8.96
CA ASN A 224 0.49 -0.46 -7.77
C ASN A 224 -0.99 -0.77 -8.03
N GLN A 225 -1.35 -1.32 -9.19
CA GLN A 225 -2.75 -1.61 -9.53
C GLN A 225 -2.97 -3.12 -9.64
N GLY A 226 -4.23 -3.56 -9.57
CA GLY A 226 -4.60 -4.95 -9.83
C GLY A 226 -3.81 -5.99 -9.02
N ALA A 227 -3.23 -6.96 -9.73
CA ALA A 227 -2.44 -8.02 -9.14
C ALA A 227 -1.12 -7.52 -8.50
N GLU A 228 -0.53 -6.49 -9.10
CA GLU A 228 0.71 -5.89 -8.64
C GLU A 228 0.54 -5.08 -7.36
N ALA A 229 -0.66 -4.55 -7.11
CA ALA A 229 -1.00 -4.01 -5.79
C ALA A 229 -0.86 -5.07 -4.69
N LEU A 230 -1.28 -6.31 -4.95
CA LEU A 230 -1.13 -7.41 -4.00
C LEU A 230 0.36 -7.77 -3.82
N GLU A 231 1.13 -7.88 -4.91
CA GLU A 231 2.57 -8.15 -4.84
C GLU A 231 3.31 -7.08 -4.04
N VAL A 232 3.06 -5.81 -4.32
CA VAL A 232 3.67 -4.68 -3.62
C VAL A 232 3.34 -4.71 -2.12
N LEU A 233 2.09 -4.97 -1.73
CA LEU A 233 1.74 -5.03 -0.29
C LEU A 233 2.53 -6.11 0.46
N PHE A 234 2.65 -7.29 -0.12
CA PHE A 234 3.38 -8.39 0.52
C PHE A 234 4.89 -8.22 0.43
N HIS A 235 5.40 -7.58 -0.63
CA HIS A 235 6.80 -7.18 -0.73
C HIS A 235 7.13 -6.20 0.40
N GLU A 236 6.36 -5.13 0.50
CA GLU A 236 6.56 -4.09 1.52
C GLU A 236 6.48 -4.68 2.93
N ALA A 237 5.46 -5.49 3.21
CA ALA A 237 5.35 -6.20 4.49
C ALA A 237 6.50 -7.18 4.77
N SER A 238 7.06 -7.80 3.73
CA SER A 238 8.15 -8.76 3.86
C SER A 238 9.44 -8.12 4.37
N HIS A 239 9.61 -6.80 4.23
CA HIS A 239 10.75 -6.10 4.85
C HIS A 239 10.81 -6.36 6.36
N GLY A 240 9.66 -6.38 7.05
CA GLY A 240 9.59 -6.60 8.50
C GLY A 240 9.76 -8.05 8.97
N ILE A 241 9.92 -9.01 8.05
CA ILE A 241 10.12 -10.42 8.37
C ILE A 241 11.35 -11.03 7.65
N SER A 242 12.16 -10.21 6.99
CA SER A 242 13.30 -10.67 6.17
C SER A 242 14.64 -10.76 6.93
N ASP A 243 14.66 -10.46 8.22
CA ASP A 243 15.90 -10.41 9.01
C ASP A 243 16.67 -11.73 9.02
N ASN A 244 15.98 -12.86 9.11
CA ASN A 244 16.63 -14.17 9.16
C ASN A 244 17.38 -14.50 7.86
N VAL A 245 16.78 -14.21 6.70
CA VAL A 245 17.44 -14.39 5.40
C VAL A 245 18.56 -13.38 5.18
N GLN A 246 18.36 -12.12 5.56
CA GLN A 246 19.42 -11.11 5.48
C GLN A 246 20.62 -11.50 6.36
N ASN A 247 20.37 -11.90 7.61
CA ASN A 247 21.41 -12.35 8.53
C ASN A 247 22.09 -13.65 8.07
N ALA A 248 21.38 -14.57 7.43
CA ALA A 248 21.97 -15.77 6.86
C ALA A 248 22.95 -15.44 5.73
N ILE A 249 22.57 -14.58 4.78
CA ILE A 249 23.47 -14.09 3.72
C ILE A 249 24.71 -13.42 4.32
N LEU A 250 24.51 -12.54 5.32
CA LEU A 250 25.60 -11.84 6.01
C LEU A 250 26.58 -12.81 6.70
N ARG A 251 26.06 -13.80 7.43
CA ARG A 251 26.88 -14.82 8.11
C ARG A 251 27.67 -15.63 7.10
N GLU A 252 27.03 -16.06 6.02
CA GLU A 252 27.63 -16.92 5.01
C GLU A 252 28.74 -16.22 4.23
N CYS A 253 28.56 -14.93 3.89
CA CYS A 253 29.61 -14.12 3.29
C CYS A 253 30.82 -13.98 4.22
N ARG A 254 30.58 -13.70 5.51
CA ARG A 254 31.66 -13.57 6.51
C ARG A 254 32.45 -14.86 6.71
N GLN A 255 31.77 -16.01 6.76
CA GLN A 255 32.44 -17.31 6.90
C GLN A 255 33.36 -17.65 5.71
N ARG A 256 33.07 -17.08 4.53
CA ARG A 256 33.84 -17.30 3.30
C ARG A 256 34.82 -16.17 2.96
N ASP A 257 34.96 -15.18 3.83
CA ASP A 257 35.74 -13.96 3.56
C ASP A 257 35.34 -13.26 2.24
N LYS A 258 34.03 -13.26 1.94
CA LYS A 258 33.47 -12.60 0.75
C LYS A 258 32.84 -11.25 1.11
N PRO A 259 32.93 -10.24 0.21
CA PRO A 259 32.19 -9.00 0.35
C PRO A 259 30.69 -9.27 0.45
N VAL A 260 29.99 -8.54 1.33
CA VAL A 260 28.54 -8.62 1.42
C VAL A 260 27.93 -7.91 0.20
N PRO A 261 27.11 -8.60 -0.61
CA PRO A 261 26.42 -7.98 -1.74
C PRO A 261 25.38 -6.97 -1.24
N ARG A 262 25.50 -5.71 -1.69
CA ARG A 262 24.73 -4.57 -1.17
C ARG A 262 23.21 -4.79 -1.16
N ASP A 263 22.67 -5.34 -2.24
CA ASP A 263 21.23 -5.37 -2.50
C ASP A 263 20.68 -6.78 -2.79
N LEU A 264 21.48 -7.84 -2.64
CA LEU A 264 21.03 -9.21 -2.90
C LEU A 264 19.80 -9.57 -2.05
N TRP A 265 19.80 -9.18 -0.78
CA TRP A 265 18.66 -9.44 0.11
C TRP A 265 17.38 -8.78 -0.41
N HIS A 266 17.47 -7.59 -1.02
CA HIS A 266 16.31 -6.87 -1.55
C HIS A 266 15.84 -7.46 -2.88
N ALA A 267 16.77 -7.85 -3.73
CA ALA A 267 16.47 -8.60 -4.95
C ALA A 267 15.79 -9.94 -4.65
N LEU A 268 16.28 -10.66 -3.62
CA LEU A 268 15.68 -11.90 -3.14
C LEU A 268 14.25 -11.69 -2.65
N LEU A 269 14.00 -10.59 -1.94
CA LEU A 269 12.68 -10.25 -1.42
C LEU A 269 11.67 -10.05 -2.56
N PHE A 270 12.03 -9.26 -3.58
CA PHE A 270 11.24 -9.11 -4.80
C PHE A 270 10.99 -10.45 -5.51
N TYR A 271 12.04 -11.27 -5.66
CA TYR A 271 11.94 -12.57 -6.33
C TYR A 271 10.97 -13.49 -5.58
N THR A 272 11.15 -13.61 -4.27
CA THR A 272 10.38 -14.48 -3.41
C THR A 272 8.90 -14.11 -3.42
N THR A 273 8.59 -12.82 -3.19
CA THR A 273 7.21 -12.36 -3.18
C THR A 273 6.54 -12.59 -4.53
N GLY A 274 7.24 -12.29 -5.63
CA GLY A 274 6.75 -12.52 -6.99
C GLY A 274 6.43 -13.99 -7.28
N GLU A 275 7.35 -14.91 -6.95
CA GLU A 275 7.15 -16.35 -7.17
C GLU A 275 6.06 -16.95 -6.29
N VAL A 276 5.91 -16.48 -5.05
CA VAL A 276 4.85 -16.94 -4.12
C VAL A 276 3.47 -16.45 -4.57
N ILE A 277 3.37 -15.23 -5.08
CA ILE A 277 2.10 -14.62 -5.50
C ILE A 277 1.66 -15.08 -6.88
N ARG A 278 2.60 -15.37 -7.79
CA ARG A 278 2.33 -15.85 -9.15
C ARG A 278 1.21 -16.92 -9.20
N PRO A 279 1.34 -18.11 -8.58
CA PRO A 279 0.33 -19.18 -8.69
C PRO A 279 -1.05 -18.78 -8.12
N THR A 280 -1.07 -17.86 -7.15
CA THR A 280 -2.29 -17.35 -6.52
C THR A 280 -3.12 -16.52 -7.49
N ILE A 281 -2.47 -15.66 -8.27
CA ILE A 281 -3.16 -14.82 -9.27
C ILE A 281 -3.66 -15.69 -10.42
N PHE A 282 -2.82 -16.61 -10.91
CA PHE A 282 -3.16 -17.55 -11.97
C PHE A 282 -4.40 -18.40 -11.65
N SER A 283 -4.59 -18.80 -10.39
CA SER A 283 -5.72 -19.64 -9.97
C SER A 283 -7.04 -18.86 -9.83
N SER A 284 -7.01 -17.52 -9.87
CA SER A 284 -8.17 -16.66 -9.61
C SER A 284 -8.87 -16.13 -10.87
N GLU A 285 -8.23 -16.22 -12.04
CA GLU A 285 -8.82 -15.83 -13.31
C GLU A 285 -9.44 -17.04 -14.01
N SER A 286 -10.75 -17.24 -13.80
CA SER A 286 -11.52 -18.22 -14.57
C SER A 286 -11.62 -17.80 -16.04
N GLY A 287 -11.05 -18.59 -16.95
CA GLY A 287 -11.62 -18.76 -18.28
C GLY A 287 -10.84 -18.25 -19.49
N SER A 288 -9.64 -17.69 -19.33
CA SER A 288 -8.76 -17.44 -20.48
C SER A 288 -7.30 -17.64 -20.10
N VAL A 289 -6.76 -18.81 -20.46
CA VAL A 289 -5.31 -19.00 -20.58
C VAL A 289 -4.85 -18.08 -21.70
N LYS A 290 -4.39 -16.86 -21.38
CA LYS A 290 -3.62 -16.01 -22.28
C LYS A 290 -2.93 -14.91 -21.47
N GLU A 291 -1.63 -15.11 -21.32
CA GLU A 291 -0.64 -14.29 -20.59
C GLU A 291 -0.56 -14.59 -19.10
N GLY A 292 0.58 -15.15 -18.73
CA GLY A 292 0.86 -15.46 -17.35
C GLY A 292 1.22 -14.23 -16.54
N TYR A 293 0.87 -14.21 -15.26
CA TYR A 293 1.30 -13.14 -14.37
C TYR A 293 2.83 -13.02 -14.35
N VAL A 294 3.33 -11.84 -14.74
CA VAL A 294 4.74 -11.50 -14.69
C VAL A 294 5.01 -10.76 -13.38
N PRO A 295 5.88 -11.28 -12.49
CA PRO A 295 6.19 -10.61 -11.24
C PRO A 295 6.65 -9.18 -11.40
N TYR A 296 6.32 -8.35 -10.42
CA TYR A 296 6.57 -6.90 -10.41
C TYR A 296 8.01 -6.57 -10.80
N ALA A 297 8.99 -7.20 -10.16
CA ALA A 297 10.40 -6.89 -10.41
C ALA A 297 10.86 -7.21 -11.84
N VAL A 298 10.25 -8.21 -12.49
CA VAL A 298 10.50 -8.53 -13.90
C VAL A 298 9.81 -7.51 -14.80
N ARG A 299 8.53 -7.23 -14.55
CA ARG A 299 7.71 -6.27 -15.32
C ARG A 299 8.32 -4.87 -15.33
N GLU A 300 8.74 -4.38 -14.16
CA GLU A 300 9.39 -3.08 -13.99
C GLU A 300 10.87 -3.07 -14.40
N GLY A 301 11.42 -4.23 -14.77
CA GLY A 301 12.81 -4.39 -15.19
C GLY A 301 13.80 -4.04 -14.08
N LEU A 302 13.49 -4.32 -12.82
CA LEU A 302 14.37 -4.05 -11.67
C LEU A 302 15.66 -4.86 -11.75
N TYR A 303 15.57 -6.12 -12.19
CA TYR A 303 16.75 -6.97 -12.38
C TYR A 303 17.72 -6.45 -13.44
N LYS A 304 17.24 -5.63 -14.39
CA LYS A 304 18.05 -5.05 -15.48
C LYS A 304 18.79 -3.77 -15.07
N ARG A 305 18.80 -3.45 -13.78
CA ARG A 305 19.36 -2.21 -13.21
C ARG A 305 20.51 -2.53 -12.26
N GLY A 306 21.35 -3.49 -12.63
CA GLY A 306 22.52 -3.93 -11.84
C GLY A 306 22.26 -5.14 -10.93
N TRP A 307 21.19 -5.89 -11.17
CA TRP A 307 20.81 -7.10 -10.42
C TRP A 307 20.72 -8.34 -11.33
N GLU A 308 21.30 -8.30 -12.53
CA GLU A 308 21.24 -9.39 -13.51
C GLU A 308 21.88 -10.66 -12.95
N ASP A 309 23.03 -10.52 -12.29
CA ASP A 309 23.72 -11.61 -11.61
C ASP A 309 22.92 -12.14 -10.41
N TYR A 310 22.19 -11.26 -9.69
CA TYR A 310 21.32 -11.71 -8.61
C TYR A 310 20.15 -12.53 -9.14
N LEU A 311 19.51 -12.11 -10.24
CA LEU A 311 18.44 -12.90 -10.85
C LEU A 311 18.94 -14.29 -11.24
N ARG A 312 20.12 -14.38 -11.87
CA ARG A 312 20.74 -15.66 -12.22
C ARG A 312 20.92 -16.55 -10.97
N VAL A 313 21.51 -15.99 -9.91
CA VAL A 313 21.77 -16.72 -8.66
C VAL A 313 20.47 -17.14 -7.95
N LEU A 314 19.46 -16.27 -7.91
CA LEU A 314 18.16 -16.55 -7.31
C LEU A 314 17.43 -17.67 -8.09
N THR A 315 17.40 -17.59 -9.41
CA THR A 315 16.78 -18.65 -10.23
C THR A 315 17.51 -19.99 -10.08
N GLN A 316 18.84 -19.98 -9.97
CA GLN A 316 19.62 -21.21 -9.90
C GLN A 316 19.60 -21.87 -8.51
N PHE A 317 19.65 -21.07 -7.43
CA PHE A 317 19.91 -21.58 -6.08
C PHE A 317 18.83 -21.22 -5.05
N TRP A 318 18.05 -20.15 -5.26
CA TRP A 318 16.93 -19.84 -4.37
C TRP A 318 15.64 -20.52 -4.79
N GLN A 319 15.36 -20.60 -6.10
CA GLN A 319 14.16 -21.27 -6.62
C GLN A 319 14.04 -22.73 -6.14
N PRO A 320 15.10 -23.56 -6.13
CA PRO A 320 14.99 -24.92 -5.60
C PRO A 320 14.53 -24.98 -4.14
N TYR A 321 14.95 -24.02 -3.30
CA TYR A 321 14.43 -23.90 -1.93
C TYR A 321 12.94 -23.52 -1.91
N LEU A 322 12.51 -22.55 -2.74
CA LEU A 322 11.09 -22.20 -2.87
C LEU A 322 10.23 -23.39 -3.32
N ASP A 323 10.79 -24.27 -4.15
CA ASP A 323 10.17 -25.50 -4.65
C ASP A 323 10.20 -26.66 -3.63
N GLY A 324 10.84 -26.49 -2.46
CA GLY A 324 11.02 -27.53 -1.45
C GLY A 324 12.01 -28.63 -1.84
N ARG A 325 12.90 -28.37 -2.80
CA ARG A 325 13.92 -29.31 -3.31
C ARG A 325 15.28 -29.18 -2.63
N GLU A 326 15.46 -28.12 -1.84
CA GLU A 326 16.71 -27.78 -1.17
C GLU A 326 16.42 -27.20 0.21
N SER A 327 17.38 -27.31 1.14
CA SER A 327 17.25 -26.66 2.46
C SER A 327 17.55 -25.16 2.37
N PHE A 328 17.09 -24.40 3.36
CA PHE A 328 17.37 -22.97 3.44
C PHE A 328 18.88 -22.68 3.52
N ASP A 329 19.60 -23.42 4.38
CA ASP A 329 21.04 -23.21 4.59
C ASP A 329 21.84 -23.55 3.32
N ASP A 330 21.49 -24.63 2.62
CA ASP A 330 22.15 -25.00 1.35
C ASP A 330 21.91 -23.95 0.27
N ALA A 331 20.68 -23.44 0.14
CA ALA A 331 20.35 -22.39 -0.81
C ALA A 331 21.14 -21.10 -0.55
N ILE A 332 21.23 -20.67 0.72
CA ILE A 332 22.06 -19.52 1.11
C ILE A 332 23.54 -19.76 0.78
N ALA A 333 24.06 -20.95 1.12
CA ALA A 333 25.44 -21.34 0.86
C ALA A 333 25.79 -21.32 -0.62
N HIS A 334 24.94 -21.91 -1.46
CA HIS A 334 25.13 -21.95 -2.90
C HIS A 334 24.98 -20.57 -3.54
N MET A 335 24.01 -19.76 -3.10
CA MET A 335 23.88 -18.38 -3.56
C MET A 335 25.14 -17.59 -3.30
N VAL A 336 25.63 -17.57 -2.06
CA VAL A 336 26.84 -16.81 -1.69
C VAL A 336 28.09 -17.38 -2.36
N SER A 337 28.16 -18.68 -2.59
CA SER A 337 29.26 -19.30 -3.33
C SER A 337 29.33 -18.82 -4.79
N ALA A 338 28.18 -18.58 -5.43
CA ALA A 338 28.06 -18.26 -6.85
C ALA A 338 28.06 -16.76 -7.21
N LEU A 339 28.22 -15.90 -6.19
CA LEU A 339 28.56 -14.48 -6.31
C LEU A 339 30.08 -14.30 -6.36
#